data_AF-A0A453AEI1-F1
#
_entry.id   AF-A0A453AEI1-F1
#
_cell.length_a   1.000
_cell.length_b   1.000
_cell.length_c   1.000
_cell.angle_alpha   90.00
_cell.angle_beta   90.00
_cell.angle_gamma   90.00
#
_symmetry.space_group_name_H-M   'P 1'
#
loop_
_entity.id
_entity.type
_entity.pdbx_description
1 polymer ?
#
loop_
_entity_poly.entity_id
_entity_poly.type
_entity_poly.pdbx_seq_one_letter_code
_entity_poly.pdbx_strand_id
1 'polypeptide(L)'
;MCDNTTHRVSRLNLFQTYQENLQYCEDECPNLNLTIFSSFRGLQLLNFSGHHACLQNFEGLQGLSKLKYLDLSCNSFQGGGIPGSVGKLVSLEVINLNGNNIGGTLHSTGTETKNIYSFSVDAVNFLLTIRRVQMADFRNLRNLRELHLGSSQLRGSLPASIFALPRLEYLDLSYNLFEGHIPINLSRNLRLRELYLTFNRLSG
;
A
#
# COMPACT_ATOMS: atom_id res chain seq x y z
N MET A 1 -18.16 -9.16 -11.38
CA MET A 1 -18.69 -8.59 -12.64
C MET A 1 -17.90 -9.14 -13.81
N CYS A 2 -18.60 -9.64 -14.83
CA CYS A 2 -17.98 -10.12 -16.06
C CYS A 2 -17.81 -8.96 -17.05
N ASP A 3 -16.77 -9.03 -17.87
CA ASP A 3 -16.62 -8.20 -19.06
C ASP A 3 -17.47 -8.79 -20.18
N ASN A 4 -18.39 -7.99 -20.73
CA ASN A 4 -19.34 -8.41 -21.76
C ASN A 4 -18.69 -8.69 -23.12
N THR A 5 -17.46 -8.22 -23.35
CA THR A 5 -16.71 -8.45 -24.60
C THR A 5 -15.84 -9.70 -24.52
N THR A 6 -15.23 -9.96 -23.35
CA THR A 6 -14.33 -11.10 -23.17
C THR A 6 -14.99 -12.30 -22.50
N HIS A 7 -16.20 -12.13 -21.97
CA HIS A 7 -16.93 -13.11 -21.15
C HIS A 7 -16.13 -13.65 -19.95
N ARG A 8 -15.14 -12.89 -19.47
CA ARG A 8 -14.31 -13.23 -18.32
C ARG A 8 -14.66 -12.35 -17.13
N VAL A 9 -14.42 -12.85 -15.91
CA VAL A 9 -14.51 -12.03 -14.70
C VAL A 9 -13.44 -10.93 -14.78
N SER A 10 -13.88 -9.67 -14.76
CA SER A 10 -13.01 -8.48 -14.82
C SER A 10 -12.98 -7.72 -13.50
N ARG A 11 -14.00 -7.87 -12.67
CA ARG A 11 -14.05 -7.31 -11.32
C ARG A 11 -14.47 -8.36 -10.33
N LEU A 12 -13.64 -8.57 -9.32
CA LEU A 12 -13.91 -9.48 -8.21
C LEU A 12 -13.89 -8.63 -6.95
N ASN A 13 -15.07 -8.45 -6.35
CA ASN A 13 -15.22 -7.80 -5.06
C ASN A 13 -15.68 -8.86 -4.07
N LEU A 14 -14.82 -9.17 -3.12
CA LEU A 14 -15.00 -10.16 -2.08
C LEU A 14 -15.02 -9.50 -0.70
N PHE A 15 -15.19 -8.17 -0.60
CA PHE A 15 -15.17 -7.46 0.68
C PHE A 15 -15.95 -8.21 1.76
N GLN A 16 -15.25 -8.53 2.86
CA GLN A 16 -15.84 -9.10 4.07
C GLN A 16 -16.73 -10.34 3.80
N THR A 17 -16.36 -11.19 2.84
CA THR A 17 -17.16 -12.40 2.54
C THR A 17 -17.06 -13.49 3.63
N TYR A 18 -16.18 -13.33 4.61
CA TYR A 18 -16.10 -14.15 5.80
C TYR A 18 -16.31 -13.29 7.05
N GLN A 19 -17.36 -13.58 7.82
CA GLN A 19 -17.71 -12.86 9.05
C GLN A 19 -17.98 -13.89 10.15
N GLU A 20 -16.91 -14.38 10.78
CA GLU A 20 -17.05 -14.96 12.11
C GLU A 20 -16.89 -13.85 13.14
N ASN A 21 -17.65 -13.94 14.24
CA ASN A 21 -17.64 -13.02 15.38
C ASN A 21 -16.28 -13.02 16.09
N LEU A 22 -15.23 -12.52 15.43
CA LEU A 22 -13.89 -12.38 16.01
C LEU A 22 -13.83 -11.05 16.75
N GLN A 23 -14.54 -11.03 17.86
CA GLN A 23 -14.13 -10.27 19.02
C GLN A 23 -12.74 -10.82 19.39
N TYR A 24 -11.72 -9.96 19.38
CA TYR A 24 -10.29 -10.27 19.55
C TYR A 24 -9.57 -10.77 18.29
N CYS A 25 -8.64 -9.93 17.79
CA CYS A 25 -7.52 -10.39 16.98
C CYS A 25 -6.61 -11.23 17.88
N GLU A 26 -6.95 -12.51 18.08
CA GLU A 26 -5.97 -13.50 18.55
C GLU A 26 -5.02 -13.84 17.39
N ASP A 27 -3.80 -14.23 17.71
CA ASP A 27 -2.63 -14.38 16.81
C ASP A 27 -2.78 -15.40 15.65
N GLU A 28 -3.98 -15.95 15.41
CA GLU A 28 -4.27 -16.94 14.37
C GLU A 28 -5.17 -16.35 13.28
N CYS A 29 -4.57 -15.92 12.17
CA CYS A 29 -5.31 -15.66 10.94
C CYS A 29 -5.24 -16.84 9.96
N PRO A 30 -6.28 -17.09 9.14
CA PRO A 30 -6.19 -18.09 8.08
C PRO A 30 -5.14 -17.66 7.05
N ASN A 31 -4.16 -18.52 6.81
CA ASN A 31 -3.16 -18.31 5.75
C ASN A 31 -3.85 -18.37 4.39
N LEU A 32 -3.74 -17.28 3.62
CA LEU A 32 -4.25 -17.23 2.26
C LEU A 32 -3.13 -16.98 1.26
N ASN A 33 -3.05 -17.89 0.29
CA ASN A 33 -2.17 -17.71 -0.86
C ASN A 33 -2.93 -17.00 -1.99
N LEU A 34 -2.42 -15.83 -2.40
CA LEU A 34 -3.00 -15.04 -3.49
C LEU A 34 -2.97 -15.75 -4.86
N THR A 35 -2.27 -16.88 -5.00
CA THR A 35 -2.31 -17.72 -6.22
C THR A 35 -3.71 -18.21 -6.56
N ILE A 36 -4.64 -18.23 -5.60
CA ILE A 36 -6.05 -18.53 -5.86
C ILE A 36 -6.66 -17.60 -6.93
N PHE A 37 -6.14 -16.38 -7.06
CA PHE A 37 -6.61 -15.42 -8.05
C PHE A 37 -5.92 -15.54 -9.42
N SER A 38 -4.86 -16.36 -9.54
CA SER A 38 -4.02 -16.45 -10.75
C SER A 38 -4.77 -16.91 -12.01
N SER A 39 -5.90 -17.60 -11.83
CA SER A 39 -6.76 -18.06 -12.93
C SER A 39 -7.57 -16.91 -13.58
N PHE A 40 -7.79 -15.81 -12.86
CA PHE A 40 -8.56 -14.66 -13.36
C PHE A 40 -7.72 -13.74 -14.26
N ARG A 41 -7.21 -14.26 -15.37
CA ARG A 41 -6.35 -13.49 -16.31
C ARG A 41 -7.01 -12.23 -16.92
N GLY A 42 -8.33 -12.11 -16.79
CA GLY A 42 -9.11 -10.93 -17.21
C GLY A 42 -9.27 -9.86 -16.13
N LEU A 43 -8.80 -10.11 -14.91
CA LEU A 43 -9.09 -9.30 -13.75
C LEU A 43 -8.45 -7.92 -13.85
N GLN A 44 -9.26 -6.89 -13.64
CA GLN A 44 -8.88 -5.48 -13.61
C GLN A 44 -9.01 -4.89 -12.21
N LEU A 45 -9.97 -5.40 -11.43
CA LEU A 45 -10.21 -4.99 -10.05
C LEU A 45 -10.31 -6.22 -9.16
N LEU A 46 -9.47 -6.25 -8.13
CA LEU A 46 -9.55 -7.20 -7.04
C LEU A 46 -9.75 -6.42 -5.74
N ASN A 47 -10.91 -6.58 -5.11
CA ASN A 47 -11.12 -6.19 -3.72
C ASN A 47 -11.23 -7.46 -2.88
N PHE A 48 -10.26 -7.67 -2.01
CA PHE A 48 -10.17 -8.77 -1.06
C PHE A 48 -10.00 -8.24 0.38
N SER A 49 -10.55 -7.06 0.66
CA SER A 49 -10.41 -6.43 1.97
C SER A 49 -11.31 -7.04 3.05
N GLY A 50 -10.88 -6.92 4.31
CA GLY A 50 -11.69 -7.26 5.49
C GLY A 50 -11.84 -8.76 5.77
N HIS A 51 -10.87 -9.58 5.37
CA HIS A 51 -10.89 -11.03 5.65
C HIS A 51 -10.04 -11.44 6.84
N HIS A 52 -9.28 -10.53 7.44
CA HIS A 52 -8.32 -10.84 8.50
C HIS A 52 -7.35 -11.97 8.12
N ALA A 53 -7.06 -12.17 6.83
CA ALA A 53 -6.24 -13.29 6.36
C ALA A 53 -4.73 -12.99 6.52
N CYS A 54 -3.94 -14.00 6.87
CA CYS A 54 -2.48 -13.89 6.83
C CYS A 54 -2.03 -13.95 5.36
N LEU A 55 -1.51 -12.83 4.84
CA LEU A 55 -0.99 -12.71 3.48
C LEU A 55 0.54 -12.72 3.51
N GLN A 56 1.16 -13.65 2.79
CA GLN A 56 2.63 -13.80 2.80
C GLN A 56 3.33 -12.89 1.78
N ASN A 57 2.80 -12.79 0.55
CA ASN A 57 3.43 -12.03 -0.54
C ASN A 57 2.43 -11.77 -1.70
N PHE A 58 2.88 -10.99 -2.70
CA PHE A 58 2.13 -10.67 -3.92
C PHE A 58 2.40 -11.63 -5.09
N GLU A 59 3.15 -12.72 -4.91
CA GLU A 59 3.64 -13.53 -6.04
C GLU A 59 2.54 -14.16 -6.86
N GLY A 60 1.46 -14.60 -6.19
CA GLY A 60 0.28 -15.15 -6.86
C GLY A 60 -0.46 -14.19 -7.77
N LEU A 61 -0.20 -12.87 -7.67
CA LEU A 61 -0.82 -11.85 -8.49
C LEU A 61 0.04 -11.43 -9.71
N GLN A 62 1.30 -11.86 -9.80
CA GLN A 62 2.24 -11.41 -10.86
C GLN A 62 1.73 -11.67 -12.28
N GLY A 63 0.95 -12.74 -12.48
CA GLY A 63 0.36 -13.08 -13.79
C GLY A 63 -0.85 -12.25 -14.20
N LEU A 64 -1.38 -11.39 -13.32
CA LEU A 64 -2.58 -10.60 -13.56
C LEU A 64 -2.25 -9.30 -14.29
N SER A 65 -1.80 -9.43 -15.54
CA SER A 65 -1.32 -8.30 -16.37
C SER A 65 -2.36 -7.24 -16.70
N LYS A 66 -3.64 -7.44 -16.36
CA LYS A 66 -4.72 -6.44 -16.54
C LYS A 66 -5.15 -5.78 -15.22
N LEU A 67 -4.61 -6.21 -14.09
CA LEU A 67 -5.01 -5.72 -12.77
C LEU A 67 -4.58 -4.27 -12.59
N LYS A 68 -5.56 -3.39 -12.38
CA LYS A 68 -5.38 -1.94 -12.19
C LYS A 68 -5.66 -1.51 -10.76
N TYR A 69 -6.66 -2.12 -10.12
CA TYR A 69 -7.08 -1.79 -8.77
C TYR A 69 -6.95 -3.01 -7.88
N LEU A 70 -6.20 -2.87 -6.78
CA LEU A 70 -5.99 -3.91 -5.79
C LEU A 70 -6.28 -3.36 -4.39
N ASP A 71 -7.28 -3.92 -3.72
CA ASP A 71 -7.58 -3.62 -2.33
C ASP A 71 -7.41 -4.88 -1.49
N LEU A 72 -6.41 -4.85 -0.60
CA LEU A 72 -6.12 -5.89 0.37
C LEU A 72 -6.22 -5.33 1.80
N SER A 73 -6.94 -4.23 2.00
CA SER A 73 -7.05 -3.60 3.31
C SER A 73 -7.69 -4.52 4.37
N CYS A 74 -7.40 -4.29 5.65
CA CYS A 74 -7.91 -5.09 6.76
C CYS A 74 -7.61 -6.61 6.62
N ASN A 75 -6.36 -6.93 6.28
CA ASN A 75 -5.76 -8.27 6.32
C ASN A 75 -4.48 -8.24 7.20
N SER A 76 -3.69 -9.32 7.21
CA SER A 76 -2.43 -9.39 7.96
C SER A 76 -1.26 -9.74 7.05
N PHE A 77 -0.58 -8.73 6.50
CA PHE A 77 0.64 -8.94 5.70
C PHE A 77 1.86 -9.25 6.57
N GLN A 78 2.28 -10.51 6.64
CA GLN A 78 3.37 -10.96 7.53
C GLN A 78 4.78 -10.83 6.92
N GLY A 79 4.89 -10.56 5.61
CA GLY A 79 6.12 -10.61 4.82
C GLY A 79 7.19 -9.51 5.06
N GLY A 80 7.06 -8.67 6.09
CA GLY A 80 8.11 -7.72 6.48
C GLY A 80 8.30 -6.50 5.57
N GLY A 81 7.25 -6.09 4.86
CA GLY A 81 7.20 -4.83 4.09
C GLY A 81 6.29 -4.94 2.88
N ILE A 82 6.07 -3.82 2.17
CA ILE A 82 5.57 -3.89 0.79
C ILE A 82 6.73 -4.46 -0.03
N PRO A 83 6.67 -5.71 -0.51
CA PRO A 83 7.81 -6.34 -1.15
C PRO A 83 8.02 -5.71 -2.53
N GLY A 84 9.26 -5.77 -3.03
CA GLY A 84 9.60 -5.42 -4.42
C GLY A 84 8.70 -6.07 -5.48
N SER A 85 7.97 -7.13 -5.12
CA SER A 85 7.00 -7.83 -5.98
C SER A 85 5.77 -7.01 -6.37
N VAL A 86 5.40 -5.93 -5.65
CA VAL A 86 4.38 -4.98 -6.20
C VAL A 86 4.88 -4.37 -7.50
N GLY A 87 6.22 -4.21 -7.64
CA GLY A 87 6.95 -3.85 -8.86
C GLY A 87 6.55 -4.68 -10.10
N LYS A 88 6.18 -5.94 -9.89
CA LYS A 88 5.85 -6.91 -10.94
C LYS A 88 4.38 -6.82 -11.39
N LEU A 89 3.55 -6.06 -10.69
CA LEU A 89 2.15 -5.81 -11.08
C LEU A 89 2.12 -4.64 -12.07
N VAL A 90 2.60 -4.89 -13.30
CA VAL A 90 2.94 -3.87 -14.29
C VAL A 90 1.80 -2.93 -14.70
N SER A 91 0.55 -3.37 -14.55
CA SER A 91 -0.65 -2.59 -14.88
C SER A 91 -1.31 -1.93 -13.68
N LEU A 92 -0.75 -2.12 -12.48
CA LEU A 92 -1.36 -1.64 -11.25
C LEU A 92 -1.28 -0.12 -11.19
N GLU A 93 -2.42 0.48 -10.89
CA GLU A 93 -2.66 1.91 -10.86
C GLU A 93 -2.98 2.39 -9.45
N VAL A 94 -3.79 1.61 -8.73
CA VAL A 94 -4.25 1.88 -7.36
C VAL A 94 -4.02 0.67 -6.48
N ILE A 95 -3.42 0.90 -5.32
CA ILE A 95 -3.25 -0.13 -4.29
C ILE A 95 -3.63 0.40 -2.91
N ASN A 96 -4.49 -0.35 -2.23
CA ASN A 96 -4.91 -0.09 -0.85
C ASN A 96 -4.50 -1.26 0.04
N LEU A 97 -3.65 -0.97 1.02
CA LEU A 97 -3.15 -1.92 2.01
C LEU A 97 -3.45 -1.46 3.45
N ASN A 98 -4.39 -0.53 3.65
CA ASN A 98 -4.73 -0.01 4.97
C ASN A 98 -5.15 -1.12 5.94
N GLY A 99 -4.96 -0.95 7.24
CA GLY A 99 -5.33 -1.94 8.25
C GLY A 99 -4.56 -3.26 8.16
N ASN A 100 -3.36 -3.26 7.58
CA ASN A 100 -2.45 -4.42 7.58
C ASN A 100 -1.29 -4.25 8.56
N ASN A 101 -0.73 -5.35 9.05
CA ASN A 101 0.48 -5.35 9.88
C ASN A 101 1.77 -5.28 9.05
N ILE A 102 1.93 -4.23 8.25
CA ILE A 102 3.11 -4.06 7.39
C ILE A 102 4.29 -3.64 8.26
N GLY A 103 5.24 -4.55 8.50
CA GLY A 103 6.53 -4.24 9.16
C GLY A 103 7.66 -3.94 8.17
N GLY A 104 8.86 -3.61 8.65
CA GLY A 104 10.10 -3.57 7.82
C GLY A 104 10.41 -2.23 7.16
N THR A 105 10.95 -2.20 5.94
CA THR A 105 11.29 -0.93 5.26
C THR A 105 10.37 -0.70 4.07
N LEU A 106 9.76 0.48 4.01
CA LEU A 106 8.91 0.90 2.91
C LEU A 106 9.82 1.48 1.82
N HIS A 107 10.29 0.61 0.92
CA HIS A 107 11.08 0.98 -0.27
C HIS A 107 10.17 1.15 -1.48
N SER A 108 10.49 2.08 -2.39
CA SER A 108 9.90 1.99 -3.73
C SER A 108 10.33 0.67 -4.38
N THR A 109 9.34 -0.06 -4.87
CA THR A 109 9.55 -1.35 -5.52
C THR A 109 10.35 -1.18 -6.82
N GLY A 110 11.16 -2.19 -7.15
CA GLY A 110 12.16 -2.11 -8.20
C GLY A 110 11.61 -1.62 -9.54
N THR A 111 12.32 -0.65 -10.15
CA THR A 111 12.45 -0.21 -11.56
C THR A 111 11.27 -0.27 -12.57
N GLU A 112 10.13 -0.90 -12.27
CA GLU A 112 9.14 -1.34 -13.27
C GLU A 112 7.69 -0.93 -12.96
N THR A 113 7.33 -0.57 -11.73
CA THR A 113 5.98 -0.02 -11.39
C THR A 113 5.84 1.43 -11.82
N LYS A 114 5.79 1.63 -13.14
CA LYS A 114 5.61 2.97 -13.73
C LYS A 114 4.18 3.47 -13.63
N ASN A 115 3.18 2.63 -13.35
CA ASN A 115 1.78 3.01 -13.54
C ASN A 115 1.02 3.40 -12.26
N ILE A 116 1.58 3.15 -11.08
CA ILE A 116 0.90 3.47 -9.82
C ILE A 116 0.78 4.99 -9.69
N TYR A 117 -0.46 5.47 -9.54
CA TYR A 117 -0.76 6.87 -9.27
C TYR A 117 -1.36 7.09 -7.88
N SER A 118 -1.93 6.07 -7.24
CA SER A 118 -2.45 6.17 -5.87
C SER A 118 -1.99 4.97 -5.03
N PHE A 119 -1.39 5.26 -3.87
CA PHE A 119 -0.83 4.27 -2.96
C PHE A 119 -1.24 4.59 -1.51
N SER A 120 -1.93 3.66 -0.87
CA SER A 120 -2.41 3.81 0.50
C SER A 120 -1.93 2.67 1.40
N VAL A 121 -1.26 3.04 2.49
CA VAL A 121 -0.88 2.18 3.61
C VAL A 121 -1.14 2.96 4.90
N ASP A 122 -2.10 2.51 5.68
CA ASP A 122 -2.38 3.02 7.03
C ASP A 122 -2.37 1.83 7.99
N ALA A 123 -1.69 1.94 9.14
CA ALA A 123 -1.70 0.89 10.16
C ALA A 123 -2.78 1.18 11.21
N VAL A 124 -3.83 0.37 11.23
CA VAL A 124 -4.99 0.60 12.13
C VAL A 124 -4.87 -0.13 13.48
N ASN A 125 -3.79 -0.90 13.73
CA ASN A 125 -3.67 -1.68 14.96
C ASN A 125 -2.64 -1.08 15.94
N PHE A 126 -3.15 -0.41 16.98
CA PHE A 126 -2.36 0.16 18.07
C PHE A 126 -1.81 -0.88 19.07
N LEU A 127 -2.22 -2.16 19.01
CA LEU A 127 -2.04 -3.09 20.13
C LEU A 127 -1.26 -4.40 19.87
N LEU A 128 -0.89 -4.77 18.64
CA LEU A 128 -0.24 -6.08 18.42
C LEU A 128 0.98 -5.96 17.49
N THR A 129 2.15 -6.20 18.08
CA THR A 129 3.51 -6.24 17.49
C THR A 129 4.07 -4.92 16.97
N ILE A 130 5.03 -4.37 17.72
CA ILE A 130 5.83 -3.18 17.34
C ILE A 130 6.81 -3.57 16.22
N ARG A 131 6.33 -3.74 14.99
CA ARG A 131 7.22 -3.83 13.81
C ARG A 131 7.45 -2.42 13.29
N ARG A 132 8.60 -1.85 13.65
CA ARG A 132 9.02 -0.52 13.19
C ARG A 132 9.07 -0.50 11.67
N VAL A 133 8.45 0.51 11.06
CA VAL A 133 8.57 0.77 9.63
C VAL A 133 9.53 1.93 9.40
N GLN A 134 10.58 1.69 8.60
CA GLN A 134 11.49 2.74 8.16
C GLN A 134 11.10 3.19 6.75
N MET A 135 11.10 4.51 6.53
CA MET A 135 10.79 5.10 5.23
C MET A 135 12.05 5.14 4.37
N ALA A 136 11.98 4.64 3.13
CA ALA A 136 13.08 4.65 2.18
C ALA A 136 12.70 5.29 0.83
N ASP A 137 13.64 5.28 -0.12
CA ASP A 137 13.62 6.11 -1.32
C ASP A 137 12.40 5.87 -2.24
N PHE A 138 11.67 6.94 -2.58
CA PHE A 138 10.50 6.91 -3.47
C PHE A 138 10.79 7.32 -4.92
N ARG A 139 12.05 7.62 -5.29
CA ARG A 139 12.42 8.19 -6.61
C ARG A 139 11.82 7.50 -7.84
N ASN A 140 11.52 6.21 -7.75
CA ASN A 140 11.01 5.43 -8.87
C ASN A 140 9.50 5.60 -9.13
N LEU A 141 8.72 6.11 -8.17
CA LEU A 141 7.27 6.27 -8.30
C LEU A 141 6.90 7.57 -9.05
N ARG A 142 7.46 7.78 -10.24
CA ARG A 142 7.36 9.07 -10.97
C ARG A 142 5.93 9.44 -11.40
N ASN A 143 5.00 8.49 -11.38
CA ASN A 143 3.59 8.69 -11.70
C ASN A 143 2.67 8.81 -10.48
N LEU A 144 3.20 8.68 -9.27
CA LEU A 144 2.44 8.82 -8.04
C LEU A 144 1.87 10.23 -7.92
N ARG A 145 0.56 10.29 -7.64
CA ARG A 145 -0.21 11.51 -7.41
C ARG A 145 -0.68 11.59 -5.97
N GLU A 146 -1.07 10.46 -5.39
CA GLU A 146 -1.61 10.37 -4.04
C GLU A 146 -0.81 9.35 -3.24
N LEU A 147 -0.32 9.77 -2.08
CA LEU A 147 0.36 8.91 -1.13
C LEU A 147 -0.24 9.11 0.26
N HIS A 148 -0.89 8.06 0.75
CA HIS A 148 -1.50 8.01 2.08
C HIS A 148 -0.69 7.08 2.96
N LEU A 149 0.03 7.65 3.92
CA LEU A 149 0.90 6.95 4.88
C LEU A 149 0.61 7.39 6.32
N GLY A 150 -0.61 7.86 6.58
CA GLY A 150 -1.06 8.25 7.92
C GLY A 150 -0.99 7.09 8.91
N SER A 151 -0.83 7.42 10.20
CA SER A 151 -0.94 6.47 11.33
C SER A 151 -0.10 5.19 11.21
N SER A 152 1.01 5.23 10.47
CA SER A 152 1.80 4.04 10.10
C SER A 152 3.01 3.78 11.02
N GLN A 153 3.11 4.49 12.14
CA GLN A 153 4.25 4.44 13.08
C GLN A 153 5.63 4.62 12.41
N LEU A 154 5.68 5.33 11.27
CA LEU A 154 6.89 5.58 10.49
C LEU A 154 7.87 6.46 11.27
N ARG A 155 9.16 6.11 11.25
CA ARG A 155 10.23 6.81 12.00
C ARG A 155 11.37 7.26 11.09
N GLY A 156 12.26 8.08 11.66
CA GLY A 156 13.43 8.64 10.99
C GLY A 156 13.14 10.01 10.38
N SER A 157 14.04 10.49 9.53
CA SER A 157 13.85 11.75 8.82
C SER A 157 12.98 11.58 7.57
N LEU A 158 12.32 12.67 7.17
CA LEU A 158 11.57 12.71 5.92
C LEU A 158 12.53 12.57 4.71
N PRO A 159 12.35 11.59 3.82
CA PRO A 159 13.21 11.42 2.66
C PRO A 159 12.96 12.53 1.64
N ALA A 160 13.98 13.33 1.32
CA ALA A 160 13.87 14.42 0.36
C ALA A 160 13.37 13.98 -1.04
N SER A 161 13.50 12.69 -1.38
CA SER A 161 13.02 12.16 -2.65
C SER A 161 11.50 12.14 -2.79
N ILE A 162 10.74 12.05 -1.70
CA ILE A 162 9.27 12.08 -1.76
C ILE A 162 8.77 13.45 -2.27
N PHE A 163 9.48 14.51 -1.86
CA PHE A 163 9.26 15.89 -2.30
C PHE A 163 9.91 16.18 -3.66
N ALA A 164 10.52 15.20 -4.31
CA ALA A 164 11.04 15.30 -5.68
C ALA A 164 10.17 14.55 -6.71
N LEU A 165 9.05 13.95 -6.28
CA LEU A 165 8.13 13.25 -7.17
C LEU A 165 7.41 14.26 -8.09
N PRO A 166 7.54 14.14 -9.42
CA PRO A 166 7.14 15.19 -10.35
C PRO A 166 5.62 15.32 -10.54
N ARG A 167 4.84 14.36 -10.05
CA ARG A 167 3.39 14.28 -10.21
C ARG A 167 2.62 14.18 -8.89
N LEU A 168 3.30 14.21 -7.75
CA LEU A 168 2.66 14.05 -6.45
C LEU A 168 1.84 15.30 -6.13
N GLU A 169 0.55 15.11 -5.87
CA GLU A 169 -0.47 16.13 -5.62
C GLU A 169 -0.97 16.09 -4.16
N TYR A 170 -1.04 14.90 -3.57
CA TYR A 170 -1.49 14.68 -2.20
C TYR A 170 -0.48 13.82 -1.43
N LEU A 171 -0.06 14.27 -0.25
CA LEU A 171 0.83 13.54 0.65
C LEU A 171 0.32 13.61 2.09
N ASP A 172 -0.08 12.48 2.64
CA ASP A 172 -0.42 12.35 4.05
C ASP A 172 0.60 11.49 4.79
N LEU A 173 1.29 12.11 5.74
CA LEU A 173 2.25 11.52 6.66
C LEU A 173 1.87 11.80 8.12
N SER A 174 0.63 12.19 8.37
CA SER A 174 0.14 12.54 9.71
C SER A 174 0.18 11.33 10.66
N TYR A 175 0.20 11.60 11.97
CA TYR A 175 0.18 10.56 13.01
C TYR A 175 1.31 9.52 12.90
N ASN A 176 2.50 9.97 12.53
CA ASN A 176 3.71 9.16 12.48
C ASN A 176 4.72 9.60 13.56
N LEU A 177 5.93 9.09 13.48
CA LEU A 177 7.02 9.32 14.43
C LEU A 177 8.24 9.89 13.71
N PHE A 178 8.04 10.63 12.61
CA PHE A 178 9.11 11.29 11.87
C PHE A 178 9.78 12.36 12.72
N GLU A 179 11.09 12.48 12.61
CA GLU A 179 11.93 13.39 13.40
C GLU A 179 12.86 14.23 12.51
N GLY A 180 13.42 15.30 13.07
CA GLY A 180 14.30 16.23 12.36
C GLY A 180 13.53 17.23 11.49
N HIS A 181 14.21 17.80 10.49
CA HIS A 181 13.71 18.94 9.71
C HIS A 181 12.91 18.53 8.49
N ILE A 182 11.96 19.39 8.12
CA ILE A 182 11.30 19.32 6.81
C ILE A 182 12.35 19.68 5.73
N PRO A 183 12.59 18.82 4.73
CA PRO A 183 13.60 19.10 3.70
C PRO A 183 13.30 20.42 2.97
N ILE A 184 14.20 21.40 3.06
CA ILE A 184 14.05 22.77 2.49
C ILE A 184 13.78 22.79 0.97
N ASN A 185 14.05 21.69 0.26
CA ASN A 185 13.83 21.56 -1.18
C ASN A 185 12.38 21.17 -1.58
N LEU A 186 11.37 21.51 -0.76
CA LEU A 186 9.95 21.35 -1.13
C LEU A 186 9.63 22.03 -2.48
N SER A 187 10.33 23.12 -2.79
CA SER A 187 10.18 23.96 -3.98
C SER A 187 10.41 23.26 -5.32
N ARG A 188 10.92 22.01 -5.33
CA ARG A 188 11.05 21.21 -6.57
C ARG A 188 9.77 20.46 -6.95
N ASN A 189 8.83 20.27 -6.02
CA ASN A 189 7.53 19.69 -6.34
C ASN A 189 6.49 20.79 -6.51
N LEU A 190 6.36 21.26 -7.76
CA LEU A 190 5.40 22.30 -8.15
C LEU A 190 3.94 21.81 -8.21
N ARG A 191 3.67 20.53 -7.93
CA ARG A 191 2.33 19.94 -8.07
C ARG A 191 1.68 19.57 -6.76
N LEU A 192 2.42 19.50 -5.66
CA LEU A 192 1.88 19.16 -4.35
C LEU A 192 0.86 20.23 -3.92
N ARG A 193 -0.37 19.80 -3.68
CA ARG A 193 -1.50 20.63 -3.27
C ARG A 193 -1.83 20.44 -1.80
N GLU A 194 -1.72 19.21 -1.32
CA GLU A 194 -2.08 18.83 0.03
C GLU A 194 -0.93 18.10 0.71
N LEU A 195 -0.55 18.57 1.90
CA LEU A 195 0.53 18.02 2.71
C LEU A 195 0.10 17.96 4.17
N TYR A 196 -0.03 16.75 4.70
CA TYR A 196 -0.36 16.51 6.10
C TYR A 196 0.86 15.96 6.85
N LEU A 197 1.35 16.73 7.81
CA LEU A 197 2.52 16.39 8.66
C LEU A 197 2.18 16.41 10.16
N THR A 198 0.91 16.62 10.51
CA THR A 198 0.45 16.75 11.91
C THR A 198 0.77 15.51 12.72
N PHE A 199 0.92 15.66 14.04
CA PHE A 199 1.22 14.56 14.96
C PHE A 199 2.48 13.76 14.56
N ASN A 200 3.57 14.47 14.29
CA ASN A 200 4.93 13.94 14.14
C ASN A 200 5.88 14.56 15.18
N ARG A 201 7.16 14.20 15.14
CA ARG A 201 8.24 14.74 16.00
C ARG A 201 9.20 15.65 15.21
N LEU A 202 8.68 16.31 14.18
CA LEU A 202 9.45 17.18 13.30
C LEU A 202 9.81 18.50 14.03
N SER A 203 10.99 19.03 13.73
CA SER A 203 11.50 20.30 14.24
C SER A 203 11.84 21.26 13.08
N GLY A 204 11.93 22.55 13.37
CA GLY A 204 12.23 23.62 12.40
C GLY A 204 13.61 24.21 12.57
#